data_AF-A0A4R6X2B2-F1
#
_entry.id   AF-A0A4R6X2B2-F1
#
_cell.length_a   1.000
_cell.length_b   1.000
_cell.length_c   1.000
_cell.angle_alpha   90.00
_cell.angle_beta   90.00
_cell.angle_gamma   90.00
#
_symmetry.space_group_name_H-M   'P 1'
#
loop_
_entity.id
_entity.type
_entity.pdbx_description
1 polymer ?
#
loop_
_entity_poly.entity_id
_entity_poly.type
_entity_poly.pdbx_seq_one_letter_code
_entity_poly.pdbx_strand_id
1 'polypeptide(L)'
;MSKSADSNEETNADNVAAKSKKKLPIGLSIGFLICFLLSIASSAGITYFLMSMNNPSEEISKQQAEIEAQVSALRQSIEQQNAQLRTMNTNNEQLKTYLRHSSATALKNILINQEENIQAYLSVMRQAVGDLSELVPKSSEWETTYQYQMDLALKASMERSTLLNLLKTGEPPVQSEGLPAQTAPAP
;
A
#
# COMPACT_ATOMS: atom_id res chain seq x y z
N MET A 1 7.92 -3.87 -106.47
CA MET A 1 8.63 -5.14 -106.80
C MET A 1 10.13 -4.87 -106.70
N SER A 2 10.85 -5.80 -106.08
CA SER A 2 12.32 -6.01 -106.10
C SER A 2 13.22 -4.91 -105.48
N LYS A 3 14.01 -5.17 -104.43
CA LYS A 3 15.15 -6.14 -104.31
C LYS A 3 16.29 -5.69 -105.25
N SER A 4 17.56 -5.54 -104.90
CA SER A 4 18.42 -5.61 -103.70
C SER A 4 19.85 -5.24 -104.17
N ALA A 5 20.77 -5.05 -103.23
CA ALA A 5 22.18 -5.49 -103.29
C ALA A 5 23.09 -4.79 -104.32
N ASP A 6 24.41 -4.70 -104.18
CA ASP A 6 25.43 -4.92 -103.14
C ASP A 6 26.77 -4.64 -103.88
N SER A 7 27.88 -4.54 -103.14
CA SER A 7 29.30 -4.57 -103.54
C SER A 7 29.90 -3.33 -104.20
N ASN A 8 31.19 -3.00 -104.06
CA ASN A 8 32.29 -3.10 -103.06
C ASN A 8 33.54 -2.59 -103.82
N GLU A 9 34.66 -2.44 -103.11
CA GLU A 9 36.04 -2.14 -103.59
C GLU A 9 36.39 -0.65 -103.72
N GLU A 10 37.11 -0.08 -102.72
CA GLU A 10 38.60 -0.05 -102.56
C GLU A 10 39.20 1.07 -103.45
N THR A 11 40.09 1.99 -103.05
CA THR A 11 41.13 2.03 -102.01
C THR A 11 41.61 3.49 -101.81
N ASN A 12 41.83 3.86 -100.54
CA ASN A 12 43.00 4.56 -99.96
C ASN A 12 43.61 5.83 -100.62
N ALA A 13 43.47 6.98 -99.94
CA ALA A 13 44.59 7.89 -99.61
C ALA A 13 44.16 8.94 -98.57
N ASP A 14 45.00 9.12 -97.56
CA ASP A 14 44.76 9.81 -96.29
C ASP A 14 44.52 11.33 -96.34
N ASN A 15 43.45 11.73 -95.62
CA ASN A 15 43.47 12.61 -94.45
C ASN A 15 44.05 14.04 -94.55
N VAL A 16 43.20 15.00 -94.93
CA VAL A 16 43.22 16.37 -94.40
C VAL A 16 41.80 16.95 -94.39
N ALA A 17 41.21 17.22 -93.21
CA ALA A 17 40.47 18.46 -92.89
C ALA A 17 39.56 18.37 -91.63
N ALA A 18 39.92 19.19 -90.63
CA ALA A 18 39.05 20.11 -89.90
C ALA A 18 37.87 19.62 -89.01
N LYS A 19 38.15 19.61 -87.68
CA LYS A 19 37.39 20.19 -86.55
C LYS A 19 35.86 20.41 -86.71
N SER A 20 35.08 19.84 -85.77
CA SER A 20 34.48 20.63 -84.68
C SER A 20 33.93 19.75 -83.54
N LYS A 21 34.53 19.87 -82.35
CA LYS A 21 33.93 19.38 -81.10
C LYS A 21 32.91 20.44 -80.67
N LYS A 22 31.61 20.09 -80.61
CA LYS A 22 30.57 20.93 -80.01
C LYS A 22 30.93 21.18 -78.54
N LYS A 23 31.41 22.39 -78.23
CA LYS A 23 31.57 22.87 -76.86
C LYS A 23 30.18 23.19 -76.33
N LEU A 24 29.73 22.52 -75.26
CA LEU A 24 28.56 23.00 -74.51
C LEU A 24 28.86 24.42 -74.00
N PRO A 25 27.88 25.34 -74.00
CA PRO A 25 28.11 26.69 -73.55
C PRO A 25 28.47 26.64 -72.06
N ILE A 26 29.67 27.09 -71.71
CA ILE A 26 30.18 27.16 -70.33
C ILE A 26 29.20 27.87 -69.38
N GLY A 27 28.35 28.76 -69.91
CA GLY A 27 27.25 29.39 -69.17
C GLY A 27 26.13 28.44 -68.71
N LEU A 28 25.89 27.31 -69.39
CA LEU A 28 24.91 26.31 -68.96
C LEU A 28 25.44 25.47 -67.79
N SER A 29 26.73 25.12 -67.81
CA SER A 29 27.39 24.43 -66.70
C SER A 29 27.55 25.33 -65.47
N ILE A 30 27.82 26.63 -65.66
CA ILE A 30 27.88 27.59 -64.54
C ILE A 30 26.49 27.82 -63.93
N GLY A 31 25.45 27.90 -64.76
CA GLY A 31 24.06 28.02 -64.29
C GLY A 31 23.60 26.79 -63.52
N PHE A 32 23.96 25.58 -63.98
CA PHE A 32 23.68 24.34 -63.27
C PHE A 32 24.42 24.27 -61.91
N LEU A 33 25.68 24.70 -61.86
CA LEU A 33 26.46 24.75 -60.62
C LEU A 33 25.85 25.73 -59.60
N ILE A 34 25.46 26.93 -60.04
CA ILE A 34 24.82 27.94 -59.18
C ILE A 34 23.47 27.44 -58.67
N CYS A 35 22.66 26.84 -59.54
CA CYS A 35 21.37 26.27 -59.16
C CYS A 35 21.52 25.11 -58.16
N PHE A 36 22.55 24.28 -58.34
CA PHE A 36 22.89 23.20 -57.40
C PHE A 36 23.31 23.73 -56.03
N LEU A 37 24.16 24.76 -55.98
CA LEU A 37 24.55 25.40 -54.72
C LEU A 37 23.39 26.09 -54.02
N LEU A 38 22.49 26.76 -54.76
CA LEU A 38 21.29 27.37 -54.18
C LEU A 38 20.31 26.31 -53.66
N SER A 39 20.19 25.17 -54.33
CA SER A 39 19.36 24.06 -53.87
C SER A 39 19.87 23.45 -52.56
N ILE A 40 21.19 23.24 -52.45
CA ILE A 40 21.81 22.76 -51.20
C ILE A 40 21.69 23.80 -50.08
N ALA A 41 21.96 25.07 -50.39
CA ALA A 41 21.90 26.16 -49.41
C ALA A 41 20.46 26.39 -48.91
N SER A 42 19.46 26.31 -49.78
CA SER A 42 18.06 26.42 -49.38
C SER A 42 17.61 25.23 -48.53
N SER A 43 17.97 24.01 -48.92
CA SER A 43 17.66 22.81 -48.14
C SER A 43 18.29 22.86 -46.74
N ALA A 44 19.61 23.10 -46.66
CA ALA A 44 20.30 23.21 -45.38
C ALA A 44 19.84 24.42 -44.55
N GLY A 45 19.54 25.56 -45.20
CA GLY A 45 19.05 26.76 -44.56
C GLY A 45 17.66 26.58 -43.96
N ILE A 46 16.73 25.92 -44.67
CA ILE A 46 15.39 25.61 -44.17
C ILE A 46 15.48 24.63 -42.99
N THR A 47 16.33 23.60 -43.07
CA THR A 47 16.53 22.65 -41.97
C THR A 47 17.12 23.34 -40.73
N TYR A 48 18.14 24.18 -40.90
CA TYR A 48 18.74 24.91 -39.78
C TYR A 48 17.76 25.92 -39.17
N PHE A 49 16.99 26.63 -39.99
CA PHE A 49 15.97 27.57 -39.53
C PHE A 49 14.85 26.86 -38.76
N LEU A 50 14.34 25.72 -39.25
CA LEU A 50 13.34 24.92 -38.53
C LEU A 50 13.87 24.37 -37.20
N MET A 51 15.12 23.91 -37.16
CA MET A 51 15.78 23.39 -35.96
C MET A 51 16.23 24.49 -34.98
N SER A 52 16.36 25.73 -35.44
CA SER A 52 16.66 26.89 -34.59
C SER A 52 15.40 27.59 -34.08
N MET A 53 14.27 27.47 -34.80
CA MET A 53 12.99 28.09 -34.46
C MET A 53 12.15 27.20 -33.54
N ASN A 54 12.27 25.88 -33.71
CA ASN A 54 11.83 24.91 -32.72
C ASN A 54 13.10 24.51 -31.96
N ASN A 55 13.24 24.85 -30.68
CA ASN A 55 14.37 24.36 -29.85
C ASN A 55 13.94 23.04 -29.17
N PRO A 56 13.91 21.89 -29.87
CA PRO A 56 13.43 20.63 -29.30
C PRO A 56 14.23 20.26 -28.06
N SER A 57 15.50 20.65 -27.99
CA SER A 57 16.36 20.43 -26.82
C SER A 57 15.87 21.17 -25.57
N GLU A 58 15.32 22.38 -25.71
CA GLU A 58 14.80 23.16 -24.59
C GLU A 58 13.43 22.60 -24.14
N GLU A 59 12.55 22.28 -25.09
CA GLU A 59 11.25 21.65 -24.82
C GLU A 59 11.41 20.28 -24.13
N ILE A 60 12.31 19.42 -24.65
CA ILE A 60 12.63 18.11 -24.06
C ILE A 60 13.24 18.29 -22.68
N SER A 61 14.13 19.27 -22.47
CA SER A 61 14.72 19.52 -21.16
C SER A 61 13.69 19.99 -20.13
N LYS A 62 12.73 20.84 -20.53
CA LYS A 62 11.63 21.29 -19.66
C LYS A 62 10.69 20.13 -19.31
N GLN A 63 10.33 19.32 -20.30
CA GLN A 63 9.45 18.17 -20.10
C GLN A 63 10.11 17.10 -19.22
N GLN A 64 11.43 16.90 -19.36
CA GLN A 64 12.19 16.00 -18.51
C GLN A 64 12.35 16.52 -17.08
N ALA A 65 12.59 17.82 -16.91
CA ALA A 65 12.60 18.46 -15.58
C ALA A 65 11.23 18.40 -14.90
N GLU A 66 10.14 18.54 -15.67
CA GLU A 66 8.77 18.40 -15.15
C GLU A 66 8.47 16.96 -14.71
N ILE A 67 8.86 15.97 -15.52
CA ILE A 67 8.70 14.55 -15.17
C ILE A 67 9.53 14.22 -13.92
N GLU A 68 10.76 14.70 -13.83
CA GLU A 68 11.61 14.50 -12.65
C GLU A 68 11.00 15.15 -11.39
N ALA A 69 10.46 16.36 -11.53
CA ALA A 69 9.73 17.04 -10.46
C ALA A 69 8.48 16.25 -10.03
N GLN A 70 7.67 15.77 -10.98
CA GLN A 70 6.48 14.95 -10.69
C GLN A 70 6.84 13.63 -10.01
N VAL A 71 7.89 12.94 -10.47
CA VAL A 71 8.36 11.69 -9.84
C VAL A 71 8.87 11.95 -8.42
N SER A 72 9.59 13.06 -8.21
CA SER A 72 10.06 13.44 -6.87
C SER A 72 8.89 13.74 -5.92
N ALA A 73 7.87 14.47 -6.39
CA ALA A 73 6.67 14.77 -5.63
C ALA A 73 5.86 13.50 -5.32
N LEU A 74 5.77 12.56 -6.27
CA LEU A 74 5.09 11.28 -6.06
C LEU A 74 5.80 10.44 -5.00
N ARG A 75 7.14 10.37 -5.05
CA ARG A 75 7.95 9.67 -4.03
C ARG A 75 7.75 10.27 -2.64
N GLN A 76 7.76 11.60 -2.55
CA GLN A 76 7.52 12.30 -1.29
C GLN A 76 6.11 12.03 -0.74
N SER A 77 5.10 12.02 -1.61
CA SER A 77 3.72 11.67 -1.24
C SER A 77 3.61 10.22 -0.73
N ILE A 78 4.26 9.27 -1.39
CA ILE A 78 4.31 7.87 -0.96
C ILE A 78 4.96 7.74 0.43
N GLU A 79 6.05 8.46 0.68
CA GLU A 79 6.72 8.43 1.97
C GLU A 79 5.84 9.01 3.08
N GLN A 80 5.18 10.14 2.82
CA GLN A 80 4.21 10.74 3.74
C GLN A 80 3.03 9.81 4.02
N GLN A 81 2.46 9.18 2.99
CA GLN A 81 1.37 8.21 3.14
C GLN A 81 1.83 7.00 3.94
N ASN A 82 3.03 6.47 3.69
CA ASN A 82 3.58 5.36 4.47
C ASN A 82 3.78 5.74 5.95
N ALA A 83 4.24 6.95 6.24
CA ALA A 83 4.36 7.44 7.62
C ALA A 83 2.99 7.57 8.30
N GLN A 84 1.97 8.05 7.57
CA GLN A 84 0.59 8.10 8.06
C GLN A 84 0.02 6.70 8.30
N LEU A 85 0.23 5.75 7.37
CA LEU A 85 -0.19 4.36 7.55
C LEU A 85 0.44 3.72 8.77
N ARG A 86 1.75 3.93 8.99
CA ARG A 86 2.45 3.44 10.19
C ARG A 86 1.83 4.01 11.46
N THR A 87 1.61 5.32 11.50
CA THR A 87 0.98 6.01 12.63
C THR A 87 -0.44 5.50 12.89
N MET A 88 -1.24 5.36 11.83
CA MET A 88 -2.60 4.83 11.92
C MET A 88 -2.62 3.39 12.43
N ASN A 89 -1.68 2.55 11.99
CA ASN A 89 -1.55 1.18 12.48
C ASN A 89 -1.18 1.14 13.96
N THR A 90 -0.23 1.97 14.41
CA THR A 90 0.12 2.10 15.82
C THR A 90 -1.05 2.56 16.67
N ASN A 91 -1.80 3.58 16.23
CA ASN A 91 -2.99 4.07 16.93
C ASN A 91 -4.09 3.00 16.98
N ASN A 92 -4.25 2.19 15.93
CA ASN A 92 -5.21 1.08 15.90
C ASN A 92 -4.85 -0.01 16.92
N GLU A 93 -3.57 -0.38 17.01
CA GLU A 93 -3.09 -1.35 18.01
C GLU A 93 -3.23 -0.82 19.45
N GLN A 94 -2.98 0.48 19.67
CA GLN A 94 -3.25 1.12 20.96
C GLN A 94 -4.74 1.10 21.30
N LEU A 95 -5.61 1.44 20.34
CA LEU A 95 -7.06 1.43 20.55
C LEU A 95 -7.59 0.01 20.83
N LYS A 96 -7.09 -1.01 20.12
CA LYS A 96 -7.37 -2.42 20.42
C LYS A 96 -6.93 -2.80 21.82
N THR A 97 -5.74 -2.37 22.22
CA THR A 97 -5.20 -2.59 23.58
C THR A 97 -6.12 -1.96 24.62
N TYR A 98 -6.52 -0.70 24.45
CA TYR A 98 -7.46 -0.03 25.35
C TYR A 98 -8.83 -0.70 25.38
N LEU A 99 -9.41 -1.05 24.24
CA LEU A 99 -10.68 -1.77 24.17
C LEU A 99 -10.62 -3.13 24.88
N ARG A 100 -9.49 -3.83 24.73
CA ARG A 100 -9.27 -5.14 25.35
C ARG A 100 -9.12 -5.03 26.86
N HIS A 101 -8.41 -4.03 27.36
CA HIS A 101 -8.13 -3.90 28.80
C HIS A 101 -9.18 -3.09 29.57
N SER A 102 -9.90 -2.16 28.94
CA SER A 102 -10.61 -1.11 29.68
C SER A 102 -12.07 -1.44 30.03
N SER A 103 -12.83 -2.09 29.15
CA SER A 103 -14.28 -2.24 29.38
C SER A 103 -14.68 -3.67 29.75
N ALA A 104 -14.16 -4.66 29.03
CA ALA A 104 -14.52 -6.06 29.27
C ALA A 104 -13.96 -6.58 30.60
N THR A 105 -12.69 -6.30 30.91
CA THR A 105 -12.08 -6.68 32.20
C THR A 105 -12.68 -5.91 33.37
N ALA A 106 -12.93 -4.60 33.20
CA ALA A 106 -13.59 -3.80 34.23
C ALA A 106 -15.00 -4.31 34.53
N LEU A 107 -15.80 -4.59 33.49
CA LEU A 107 -17.14 -5.17 33.63
C LEU A 107 -17.07 -6.54 34.32
N LYS A 108 -16.13 -7.40 33.93
CA LYS A 108 -15.92 -8.71 34.57
C LYS A 108 -15.71 -8.56 36.07
N ASN A 109 -14.81 -7.66 36.48
CA ASN A 109 -14.51 -7.43 37.89
C ASN A 109 -15.71 -6.84 38.65
N ILE A 110 -16.47 -5.95 38.03
CA ILE A 110 -17.73 -5.43 38.61
C ILE A 110 -18.73 -6.57 38.83
N LEU A 111 -18.92 -7.44 37.85
CA LEU A 111 -19.85 -8.58 37.97
C LEU A 111 -19.39 -9.58 39.04
N ILE A 112 -18.09 -9.87 39.13
CA ILE A 112 -17.54 -10.72 40.20
C ILE A 112 -17.84 -10.10 41.58
N ASN A 113 -17.56 -8.80 41.74
CA ASN A 113 -17.82 -8.10 42.99
C ASN A 113 -19.32 -8.07 43.34
N GLN A 114 -20.20 -7.95 42.35
CA GLN A 114 -21.64 -8.06 42.55
C GLN A 114 -22.05 -9.44 43.05
N GLU A 115 -21.47 -10.52 42.50
CA GLU A 115 -21.77 -11.88 42.99
C GLU A 115 -21.22 -12.11 44.41
N GLU A 116 -20.03 -11.61 44.74
CA GLU A 116 -19.51 -11.65 46.11
C GLU A 116 -20.43 -10.92 47.09
N ASN A 117 -20.95 -9.75 46.69
CA ASN A 117 -21.90 -8.99 47.51
C ASN A 117 -23.22 -9.75 47.71
N ILE A 118 -23.76 -10.37 46.64
CA ILE A 118 -24.97 -11.20 46.71
C ILE A 118 -24.75 -12.38 47.67
N GLN A 119 -23.59 -13.04 47.62
CA GLN A 119 -23.26 -14.15 48.52
C GLN A 119 -23.22 -13.70 49.98
N ALA A 120 -22.56 -12.57 50.26
CA ALA A 120 -22.52 -11.99 51.60
C ALA A 120 -23.92 -11.64 52.11
N TYR A 121 -24.73 -10.99 51.26
CA TYR A 121 -26.11 -10.64 51.59
C TYR A 121 -26.97 -11.89 51.91
N LEU A 122 -26.91 -12.91 51.05
CA LEU A 122 -27.67 -14.15 51.24
C LEU A 122 -27.24 -14.90 52.51
N SER A 123 -25.95 -14.86 52.86
CA SER A 123 -25.44 -15.46 54.10
C SER A 123 -26.03 -14.78 55.34
N VAL A 124 -26.03 -13.45 55.38
CA VAL A 124 -26.63 -12.68 56.47
C VAL A 124 -28.14 -12.89 56.53
N MET A 125 -28.83 -12.89 55.38
CA MET A 125 -30.27 -13.12 55.31
C MET A 125 -30.64 -14.52 55.83
N ARG A 126 -29.83 -15.53 55.54
CA ARG A 126 -30.03 -16.90 56.04
C ARG A 126 -29.97 -16.96 57.57
N GLN A 127 -29.01 -16.26 58.18
CA GLN A 127 -28.90 -16.13 59.63
C GLN A 127 -30.11 -15.39 60.19
N ALA A 128 -30.48 -14.24 59.61
CA ALA A 128 -31.63 -13.47 60.06
C ALA A 128 -32.96 -14.25 60.00
N VAL A 129 -33.13 -15.10 58.97
CA VAL A 129 -34.30 -15.99 58.85
C VAL A 129 -34.29 -17.08 59.92
N GLY A 130 -33.13 -17.64 60.25
CA GLY A 130 -32.99 -18.58 61.36
C GLY A 130 -33.31 -17.91 62.70
N ASP A 131 -32.71 -16.75 62.99
CA ASP A 131 -33.00 -16.01 64.22
C ASP A 131 -34.49 -15.63 64.33
N LEU A 132 -35.12 -15.26 63.22
CA LEU A 132 -36.55 -14.93 63.19
C LEU A 132 -37.43 -16.16 63.42
N SER A 133 -37.03 -17.34 62.94
CA SER A 133 -37.81 -18.55 63.12
C SER A 133 -37.87 -18.96 64.58
N GLU A 134 -36.78 -18.79 65.34
CA GLU A 134 -36.74 -19.07 66.78
C GLU A 134 -37.71 -18.18 67.58
N LEU A 135 -37.98 -16.96 67.10
CA LEU A 135 -38.87 -16.00 67.75
C LEU A 135 -40.35 -16.18 67.39
N VAL A 136 -40.65 -16.86 66.28
CA VAL A 136 -42.01 -16.98 65.75
C VAL A 136 -42.55 -18.41 65.95
N PRO A 137 -43.71 -18.59 66.61
CA PRO A 137 -44.29 -19.92 66.77
C PRO A 137 -44.74 -20.50 65.42
N LYS A 138 -44.56 -21.82 65.25
CA LYS A 138 -44.88 -22.57 64.01
C LYS A 138 -44.12 -22.08 62.77
N SER A 139 -42.87 -21.66 62.94
CA SER A 139 -42.04 -21.10 61.88
C SER A 139 -41.24 -22.09 61.04
N SER A 140 -41.08 -23.32 61.52
CA SER A 140 -40.15 -24.31 60.96
C SER A 140 -40.37 -24.60 59.47
N GLU A 141 -41.62 -24.57 59.01
CA GLU A 141 -41.96 -24.86 57.60
C GLU A 141 -41.51 -23.73 56.66
N TRP A 142 -41.81 -22.48 57.00
CA TRP A 142 -41.38 -21.35 56.18
C TRP A 142 -39.87 -21.14 56.31
N GLU A 143 -39.28 -21.30 57.49
CA GLU A 143 -37.83 -21.22 57.70
C GLU A 143 -37.09 -22.18 56.77
N THR A 144 -37.46 -23.46 56.79
CA THR A 144 -36.85 -24.49 55.94
C THR A 144 -36.98 -24.12 54.46
N THR A 145 -38.16 -23.63 54.07
CA THR A 145 -38.41 -23.21 52.69
C THR A 145 -37.52 -22.04 52.28
N TYR A 146 -37.44 -20.98 53.08
CA TYR A 146 -36.65 -19.80 52.76
C TYR A 146 -35.14 -20.08 52.82
N GLN A 147 -34.67 -20.87 53.79
CA GLN A 147 -33.28 -21.31 53.84
C GLN A 147 -32.90 -22.12 52.60
N TYR A 148 -33.74 -23.06 52.18
CA TYR A 148 -33.52 -23.83 50.95
C TYR A 148 -33.41 -22.93 49.70
N GLN A 149 -34.32 -21.95 49.57
CA GLN A 149 -34.30 -21.02 48.44
C GLN A 149 -33.06 -20.11 48.46
N MET A 150 -32.61 -19.69 49.64
CA MET A 150 -31.37 -18.92 49.79
C MET A 150 -30.15 -19.77 49.45
N ASP A 151 -30.11 -21.04 49.85
CA ASP A 151 -29.02 -21.96 49.52
C ASP A 151 -28.95 -22.22 48.00
N LEU A 152 -30.10 -22.35 47.33
CA LEU A 152 -30.16 -22.43 45.87
C LEU A 152 -29.63 -21.16 45.19
N ALA A 153 -30.04 -19.99 45.69
CA ALA A 153 -29.57 -18.70 45.16
C ALA A 153 -28.06 -18.50 45.38
N LEU A 154 -27.55 -18.90 46.55
CA LEU A 154 -26.13 -18.86 46.88
C LEU A 154 -25.34 -19.77 45.93
N LYS A 155 -25.81 -20.99 45.71
CA LYS A 155 -25.21 -21.93 44.76
C LYS A 155 -25.15 -21.35 43.34
N ALA A 156 -26.26 -20.80 42.86
CA ALA A 156 -26.32 -20.19 41.54
C ALA A 156 -25.36 -18.99 41.43
N SER A 157 -25.23 -18.16 42.48
CA SER A 157 -24.28 -17.05 42.51
C SER A 157 -22.82 -17.54 42.45
N MET A 158 -22.47 -18.59 43.21
CA MET A 158 -21.13 -19.20 43.16
C MET A 158 -20.81 -19.77 41.78
N GLU A 159 -21.78 -20.42 41.12
CA GLU A 159 -21.63 -20.91 39.74
C GLU A 159 -21.38 -19.75 38.76
N ARG A 160 -22.14 -18.65 38.87
CA ARG A 160 -21.91 -17.45 38.03
C ARG A 160 -20.55 -16.81 38.28
N SER A 161 -20.13 -16.66 39.54
CA SER A 161 -18.79 -16.17 39.87
C SER A 161 -17.68 -17.06 39.30
N THR A 162 -17.85 -18.39 39.36
CA THR A 162 -16.90 -19.34 38.75
C THR A 162 -16.84 -19.15 37.23
N LEU A 163 -17.98 -19.02 36.56
CA LEU A 163 -18.06 -18.78 35.12
C LEU A 163 -17.40 -17.45 34.73
N LEU A 164 -17.64 -16.39 35.51
CA LEU A 164 -17.02 -15.09 35.30
C LEU A 164 -15.50 -15.15 35.46
N ASN A 165 -14.99 -15.92 36.43
CA ASN A 165 -13.55 -16.13 36.62
C ASN A 165 -12.89 -16.89 35.46
N LEU A 166 -13.62 -17.80 34.81
CA LEU A 166 -13.14 -18.52 33.63
C LEU A 166 -13.17 -17.66 32.35
N LEU A 167 -13.88 -16.53 32.36
CA LEU A 167 -14.05 -15.67 31.20
C LEU A 167 -12.74 -14.92 30.89
N LYS A 168 -12.11 -15.29 29.77
CA LYS A 168 -10.93 -14.59 29.25
C LYS A 168 -11.35 -13.26 28.64
N THR A 169 -11.04 -12.15 29.31
CA THR A 169 -11.35 -10.79 28.82
C THR A 169 -10.15 -10.08 28.21
N GLY A 170 -9.22 -10.83 27.61
CA GLY A 170 -8.02 -10.27 27.00
C GLY A 170 -6.99 -9.75 28.01
N GLU A 171 -7.04 -10.28 29.23
CA GLU A 171 -5.99 -10.15 30.23
C GLU A 171 -4.62 -10.46 29.60
N PRO A 172 -3.57 -9.65 29.86
CA PRO A 172 -2.22 -10.06 29.51
C PRO A 172 -1.95 -11.41 30.20
N PRO A 173 -1.21 -12.33 29.55
CA PRO A 173 -0.79 -13.55 30.25
C PRO A 173 -0.12 -13.11 31.55
N VAL A 174 -0.63 -13.61 32.67
CA VAL A 174 0.02 -13.44 33.97
C VAL A 174 1.42 -14.01 33.78
N GLN A 175 2.42 -13.15 33.63
CA GLN A 175 3.80 -13.59 33.76
C GLN A 175 3.90 -14.03 35.22
N SER A 176 3.97 -15.34 35.41
CA SER A 176 4.31 -15.93 36.69
C SER A 176 5.70 -15.40 37.06
N GLU A 177 5.73 -14.35 37.88
CA GLU A 177 6.94 -13.92 38.56
C GLU A 177 7.48 -15.11 39.36
N GLY A 178 8.67 -15.56 38.99
CA GLY A 178 9.60 -16.26 39.87
C GLY A 178 9.26 -17.69 40.26
N LEU A 179 9.65 -18.65 39.41
CA LEU A 179 10.35 -19.83 39.95
C LEU A 179 11.86 -19.56 39.81
N PRO A 180 12.65 -19.60 40.90
CA PRO A 180 14.10 -19.46 40.79
C PRO A 180 14.66 -20.61 39.94
N ALA A 181 15.58 -20.24 39.05
CA ALA A 181 16.30 -21.16 38.19
C ALA A 181 16.87 -22.33 38.99
N GLN A 182 16.33 -23.54 38.79
CA GLN A 182 17.00 -24.76 39.20
C GLN A 182 18.29 -24.87 38.39
N THR A 183 19.40 -24.62 39.06
CA THR A 183 20.74 -24.89 38.59
C THR A 183 20.84 -26.38 38.26
N ALA A 184 21.02 -26.72 36.98
CA ALA A 184 21.38 -28.06 36.57
C ALA A 184 22.83 -28.36 37.04
N PRO A 185 23.14 -29.59 37.50
CA PRO A 185 24.50 -29.96 37.84
C PRO A 185 25.31 -30.14 36.56
N ALA A 186 26.50 -29.55 36.50
CA ALA A 186 27.45 -29.74 35.41
C ALA A 186 28.05 -31.16 35.44
N PRO A 187 28.36 -31.76 34.27
CA PRO A 187 29.18 -32.97 34.19
C PRO A 187 30.64 -32.70 34.53
#